data_AF-A0A7L3QJ40-F1
#
_entry.id   AF-A0A7L3QJ40-F1
#
_cell.length_a   1.000
_cell.length_b   1.000
_cell.length_c   1.000
_cell.angle_alpha   90.00
_cell.angle_beta   90.00
_cell.angle_gamma   90.00
#
_symmetry.space_group_name_H-M   'P 1'
#
loop_
_entity.id
_entity.type
_entity.pdbx_description
1 polymer ?
#
loop_
_entity_poly.entity_id
_entity_poly.type
_entity_poly.pdbx_seq_one_letter_code
_entity_poly.pdbx_strand_id
1 'polypeptide(L)'
;TTDLMDNYTIYFGHVLSNSFYPGLQRAIGVGSAFEGWSPREQDVVYRVLIPMTPPRGHSFHLELDSAGHRPVRNFRVRVQLECTCTREQHGENMLCFLHHPEEELSSNQDPSLLDTLCTDSYLDVHKTARWFCQLVRAIWPALPQSHGWHLTLLPSRRSCQFKVTNGTESFRIEMLFGVRRDDSHVFVSSQTREAYTASTTWPETYAVAEAEFFGHIARQAPADSLHLKCLQFFARLQLGIGFSTYTMKTIVMH
;
A
#
# COMPACT_ATOMS: atom_id res chain seq x y z
N THR A 1 -17.48 -0.79 -0.75
CA THR A 1 -16.06 -0.57 -0.38
C THR A 1 -15.35 0.34 -1.37
N THR A 2 -15.60 0.23 -2.68
CA THR A 2 -15.00 1.07 -3.73
C THR A 2 -15.18 2.58 -3.48
N ASP A 3 -16.40 2.99 -3.12
CA ASP A 3 -16.75 4.39 -2.82
C ASP A 3 -15.94 4.99 -1.65
N LEU A 4 -15.69 4.21 -0.60
CA LEU A 4 -14.88 4.66 0.53
C LEU A 4 -13.41 4.90 0.13
N MET A 5 -12.86 4.01 -0.71
CA MET A 5 -11.44 4.07 -1.11
C MET A 5 -11.19 5.16 -2.15
N ASP A 6 -12.15 5.38 -3.05
CA ASP A 6 -12.10 6.50 -3.99
C ASP A 6 -12.18 7.84 -3.25
N ASN A 7 -13.03 7.97 -2.23
CA ASN A 7 -13.07 9.16 -1.37
C ASN A 7 -11.73 9.38 -0.64
N TYR A 8 -11.16 8.36 -0.02
CA TYR A 8 -9.84 8.49 0.60
C TYR A 8 -8.78 8.99 -0.38
N THR A 9 -8.77 8.47 -1.61
CA THR A 9 -7.82 8.90 -2.66
C THR A 9 -7.93 10.39 -2.95
N ILE A 10 -9.16 10.92 -3.07
CA ILE A 10 -9.39 12.35 -3.35
C ILE A 10 -8.87 13.22 -2.19
N TYR A 11 -9.23 12.87 -0.95
CA TYR A 11 -8.83 13.64 0.22
C TYR A 11 -7.31 13.56 0.46
N PHE A 12 -6.70 12.38 0.28
CA PHE A 12 -5.25 12.24 0.33
C PHE A 12 -4.56 13.10 -0.72
N GLY A 13 -5.06 13.09 -1.96
CA GLY A 13 -4.54 13.92 -3.03
C GLY A 13 -4.56 15.41 -2.67
N HIS A 14 -5.66 15.87 -2.05
CA HIS A 14 -5.77 17.25 -1.61
C HIS A 14 -4.83 17.58 -0.44
N VAL A 15 -4.85 16.79 0.63
CA VAL A 15 -4.08 17.01 1.86
C VAL A 15 -2.57 16.92 1.62
N LEU A 16 -2.13 16.03 0.74
CA LEU A 16 -0.70 15.80 0.50
C LEU A 16 -0.13 16.61 -0.66
N SER A 17 -0.98 17.31 -1.43
CA SER A 17 -0.60 17.99 -2.67
C SER A 17 0.61 18.92 -2.54
N ASN A 18 0.72 19.64 -1.42
CA ASN A 18 1.80 20.60 -1.13
C ASN A 18 2.73 20.16 0.01
N SER A 19 2.69 18.88 0.37
CA SER A 19 3.54 18.32 1.43
C SER A 19 4.80 17.65 0.87
N PHE A 20 5.75 17.35 1.75
CA PHE A 20 6.90 16.49 1.43
C PHE A 20 6.69 15.03 1.82
N TYR A 21 5.44 14.58 1.94
CA TYR A 21 5.09 13.18 2.14
C TYR A 21 4.86 12.46 0.80
N PRO A 22 4.96 11.12 0.76
CA PRO A 22 4.78 10.36 -0.48
C PRO A 22 3.41 10.64 -1.10
N GLY A 23 3.39 10.89 -2.41
CA GLY A 23 2.15 11.00 -3.17
C GLY A 23 1.43 9.66 -3.17
N LEU A 24 0.12 9.66 -2.93
CA LEU A 24 -0.69 8.46 -2.85
C LEU A 24 -1.56 8.35 -4.11
N GLN A 25 -1.36 7.29 -4.90
CA GLN A 25 -2.19 7.01 -6.06
C GLN A 25 -3.44 6.21 -5.66
N ARG A 26 -4.34 6.02 -6.62
CA ARG A 26 -5.57 5.26 -6.44
C ARG A 26 -5.29 3.87 -5.87
N ALA A 27 -6.01 3.52 -4.81
CA ALA A 27 -5.93 2.21 -4.19
C ALA A 27 -6.34 1.10 -5.17
N ILE A 28 -5.56 0.03 -5.24
CA ILE A 28 -5.77 -1.13 -6.10
C ILE A 28 -6.26 -2.29 -5.24
N GLY A 29 -7.44 -2.84 -5.55
CA GLY A 29 -7.97 -4.02 -4.86
C GLY A 29 -7.14 -5.27 -5.18
N VAL A 30 -6.66 -5.97 -4.15
CA VAL A 30 -5.82 -7.16 -4.29
C VAL A 30 -6.27 -8.28 -3.35
N GLY A 31 -5.97 -9.53 -3.73
CA GLY A 31 -6.29 -10.70 -2.90
C GLY A 31 -7.75 -11.15 -3.00
N SER A 32 -8.09 -12.14 -2.18
CA SER A 32 -9.28 -12.98 -2.34
C SER A 32 -10.62 -12.24 -2.40
N ALA A 33 -10.73 -11.09 -1.71
CA ALA A 33 -11.93 -10.26 -1.70
C ALA A 33 -12.22 -9.61 -3.06
N PHE A 34 -11.17 -9.22 -3.78
CA PHE A 34 -11.26 -8.55 -5.09
C PHE A 34 -11.10 -9.52 -6.26
N GLU A 35 -10.47 -10.67 -6.02
CA GLU A 35 -10.23 -11.71 -7.02
C GLU A 35 -11.38 -12.74 -7.10
N GLY A 36 -12.44 -12.58 -6.31
CA GLY A 36 -13.67 -13.38 -6.41
C GLY A 36 -13.63 -14.77 -5.79
N TRP A 37 -12.61 -15.10 -5.00
CA TRP A 37 -12.44 -16.43 -4.39
C TRP A 37 -12.39 -16.45 -2.86
N SER A 38 -12.89 -15.41 -2.19
CA SER A 38 -12.89 -15.36 -0.72
C SER A 38 -13.54 -16.59 -0.08
N PRO A 39 -12.85 -17.30 0.85
CA PRO A 39 -13.33 -18.57 1.38
C PRO A 39 -14.53 -18.44 2.32
N ARG A 40 -14.70 -17.30 3.02
CA ARG A 40 -15.80 -17.07 3.96
C ARG A 40 -16.29 -15.62 3.82
N GLU A 41 -17.60 -15.41 3.94
CA GLU A 41 -18.20 -14.06 3.92
C GLU A 41 -18.02 -13.32 5.26
N GLN A 42 -18.02 -14.03 6.39
CA GLN A 42 -17.90 -13.40 7.71
C GLN A 42 -16.50 -12.87 8.08
N ASP A 43 -15.43 -13.34 7.42
CA ASP A 43 -14.02 -12.99 7.75
C ASP A 43 -13.25 -12.36 6.57
N VAL A 44 -13.96 -11.73 5.63
CA VAL A 44 -13.32 -11.10 4.48
C VAL A 44 -12.48 -9.91 4.93
N VAL A 45 -11.18 -9.96 4.61
CA VAL A 45 -10.29 -8.80 4.70
C VAL A 45 -10.15 -8.19 3.31
N TYR A 46 -10.65 -6.97 3.14
CA TYR A 46 -10.48 -6.19 1.93
C TYR A 46 -9.07 -5.61 1.90
N ARG A 47 -8.19 -6.25 1.13
CA ARG A 47 -6.81 -5.80 0.96
C ARG A 47 -6.70 -4.87 -0.24
N VAL A 48 -6.09 -3.72 -0.02
CA VAL A 48 -5.71 -2.83 -1.12
C VAL A 48 -4.22 -2.53 -1.08
N LEU A 49 -3.64 -2.32 -2.26
CA LEU A 49 -2.31 -1.76 -2.41
C LEU A 49 -2.45 -0.28 -2.80
N ILE A 50 -1.76 0.60 -2.09
CA ILE A 50 -1.69 2.03 -2.36
C ILE A 50 -0.33 2.32 -2.99
N PRO A 51 -0.27 2.60 -4.31
CA PRO A 51 0.97 3.00 -4.95
C PRO A 51 1.44 4.35 -4.42
N MET A 52 2.72 4.44 -4.09
CA MET A 52 3.37 5.64 -3.60
C MET A 52 4.34 6.19 -4.65
N THR A 53 4.35 7.51 -4.79
CA THR A 53 5.30 8.25 -5.62
C THR A 53 6.14 9.18 -4.75
N PRO A 54 7.38 9.49 -5.15
CA PRO A 54 8.19 10.42 -4.38
C PRO A 54 7.53 11.83 -4.33
N PRO A 55 7.65 12.56 -3.21
CA PRO A 55 7.28 13.97 -3.14
C PRO A 55 8.23 14.84 -3.98
N ARG A 56 7.89 16.12 -4.12
CA ARG A 56 8.75 17.09 -4.82
C ARG A 56 10.11 17.19 -4.14
N GLY A 57 11.17 17.33 -4.94
CA GLY A 57 12.55 17.40 -4.44
C GLY A 57 13.09 16.09 -3.90
N HIS A 58 12.40 14.97 -4.15
CA HIS A 58 12.83 13.64 -3.75
C HIS A 58 12.72 12.66 -4.92
N SER A 59 13.53 11.61 -4.88
CA SER A 59 13.45 10.47 -5.80
C SER A 59 13.44 9.16 -5.04
N PHE A 60 12.79 8.14 -5.60
CA PHE A 60 12.79 6.77 -5.09
C PHE A 60 13.64 5.87 -5.99
N HIS A 61 14.63 5.21 -5.40
CA HIS A 61 15.48 4.23 -6.08
C HIS A 61 15.32 2.86 -5.42
N LEU A 62 14.96 1.86 -6.23
CA LEU A 62 14.83 0.48 -5.75
C LEU A 62 16.19 -0.21 -5.77
N GLU A 63 16.68 -0.58 -4.58
CA GLU A 63 17.90 -1.37 -4.42
C GLU A 63 17.54 -2.81 -4.07
N LEU A 64 18.03 -3.78 -4.84
CA LEU A 64 17.87 -5.19 -4.51
C LEU A 64 18.72 -5.54 -3.28
N ASP A 65 18.10 -6.20 -2.30
CA ASP A 65 18.82 -6.71 -1.14
C ASP A 65 19.72 -7.88 -1.57
N SER A 66 21.02 -7.74 -1.39
CA SER A 66 22.04 -8.72 -1.76
C SER A 66 22.11 -9.92 -0.78
N ALA A 67 21.26 -9.97 0.23
CA ALA A 67 21.24 -11.03 1.25
C ALA A 67 20.71 -12.38 0.71
N GLY A 68 21.56 -13.08 -0.04
CA GLY A 68 21.49 -14.53 -0.30
C GLY A 68 20.32 -15.02 -1.16
N HIS A 69 20.36 -16.30 -1.54
CA HIS A 69 19.38 -17.01 -2.37
C HIS A 69 18.00 -17.16 -1.69
N ARG A 70 17.36 -16.05 -1.31
CA ARG A 70 15.99 -16.06 -0.77
C ARG A 70 15.00 -16.34 -1.91
N PRO A 71 13.93 -17.12 -1.68
CA PRO A 71 12.89 -17.38 -2.68
C PRO A 71 12.16 -16.12 -3.15
N VAL A 72 12.15 -15.08 -2.31
CA VAL A 72 11.50 -13.80 -2.57
C VAL A 72 12.55 -12.71 -2.70
N ARG A 73 12.46 -11.92 -3.77
CA ARG A 73 13.30 -10.75 -3.96
C ARG A 73 12.87 -9.66 -2.99
N ASN A 74 13.79 -9.28 -2.12
CA ASN A 74 13.61 -8.19 -1.19
C ASN A 74 14.32 -6.95 -1.74
N PHE A 75 13.69 -5.80 -1.57
CA PHE A 75 14.25 -4.52 -1.96
C PHE A 75 14.35 -3.59 -0.77
N ARG A 76 15.09 -2.50 -0.95
CA ARG A 76 14.99 -1.29 -0.13
C ARG A 76 14.66 -0.13 -1.05
N VAL A 77 13.85 0.81 -0.55
CA VAL A 77 13.54 2.04 -1.30
C VAL A 77 14.46 3.13 -0.77
N ARG A 78 15.54 3.41 -1.49
CA ARG A 78 16.42 4.54 -1.19
C ARG A 78 15.72 5.84 -1.60
N VAL A 79 15.70 6.80 -0.69
CA VAL A 79 15.23 8.16 -0.92
C VAL A 79 16.45 9.06 -1.11
N GLN A 80 16.46 9.84 -2.18
CA GLN A 80 17.49 10.86 -2.43
C GLN A 80 16.82 12.22 -2.63
N LEU A 81 17.54 13.28 -2.24
CA LEU A 81 17.12 14.65 -2.52
C LEU A 81 17.52 15.03 -3.94
N GLU A 82 16.63 15.75 -4.61
CA GLU A 82 16.88 16.37 -5.90
C GLU A 82 16.91 17.89 -5.75
N CYS A 83 17.76 18.56 -6.55
CA CYS A 83 17.79 20.01 -6.56
C CYS A 83 16.49 20.57 -7.15
N THR A 84 15.90 21.54 -6.45
CA THR A 84 14.65 22.19 -6.84
C THR A 84 14.78 23.69 -7.05
N CYS A 85 16.00 24.25 -7.04
CA CYS A 85 16.21 25.70 -7.20
C CYS A 85 15.59 26.28 -8.46
N THR A 86 15.56 25.53 -9.57
CA THR A 86 14.86 25.96 -10.78
C THR A 86 13.37 26.10 -10.50
N ARG A 87 12.74 25.15 -9.82
CA ARG A 87 11.29 25.18 -9.52
C ARG A 87 10.93 26.27 -8.53
N GLU A 88 11.78 26.47 -7.52
CA GLU A 88 11.70 27.55 -6.54
C GLU A 88 11.71 28.94 -7.24
N GLN A 89 12.63 29.17 -8.18
CA GLN A 89 12.69 30.41 -8.96
C GLN A 89 11.43 30.68 -9.80
N HIS A 90 10.67 29.65 -10.15
CA HIS A 90 9.39 29.79 -10.87
C HIS A 90 8.21 30.01 -9.93
N GLY A 91 8.45 30.25 -8.63
CA GLY A 91 7.41 30.57 -7.65
C GLY A 91 6.67 29.35 -7.12
N GLU A 92 7.21 28.14 -7.27
CA GLU A 92 6.74 27.02 -6.44
C GLU A 92 7.06 27.34 -4.97
N ASN A 93 6.05 27.33 -4.10
CA ASN A 93 6.17 27.63 -2.67
C ASN A 93 6.90 26.51 -1.92
N MET A 94 8.19 26.32 -2.23
CA MET A 94 9.10 25.37 -1.58
C MET A 94 10.54 25.85 -1.69
N LEU A 95 11.31 25.66 -0.62
CA LEU A 95 12.74 25.91 -0.56
C LEU A 95 13.52 24.64 -0.91
N CYS A 96 14.65 24.79 -1.60
CA CYS A 96 15.49 23.65 -1.95
C CYS A 96 16.23 23.06 -0.73
N PHE A 97 15.92 21.80 -0.38
CA PHE A 97 16.58 21.06 0.70
C PHE A 97 18.10 20.91 0.55
N LEU A 98 18.66 21.05 -0.66
CA LEU A 98 20.11 20.89 -0.89
C LEU A 98 20.91 22.19 -0.74
N HIS A 99 20.25 23.35 -0.85
CA HIS A 99 20.93 24.64 -0.98
C HIS A 99 20.52 25.69 0.05
N HIS A 100 19.47 25.43 0.84
CA HIS A 100 19.11 26.26 2.00
C HIS A 100 19.61 25.63 3.30
N PRO A 101 19.97 26.43 4.31
CA PRO A 101 20.35 25.95 5.63
C PRO A 101 19.16 25.35 6.38
N GLU A 102 19.43 24.41 7.28
CA GLU A 102 18.42 23.65 8.03
C GLU A 102 17.51 24.55 8.90
N GLU A 103 18.06 25.63 9.46
CA GLU A 103 17.30 26.58 10.28
C GLU A 103 16.24 27.32 9.46
N GLU A 104 16.55 27.67 8.21
CA GLU A 104 15.61 28.30 7.30
C GLU A 104 14.54 27.30 6.84
N LEU A 105 14.95 26.06 6.52
CA LEU A 105 14.04 25.00 6.10
C LEU A 105 13.02 24.67 7.21
N SER A 106 13.49 24.47 8.44
CA SER A 106 12.64 24.10 9.59
C SER A 106 11.63 25.18 9.98
N SER A 107 11.90 26.44 9.66
CA SER A 107 11.03 27.57 9.99
C SER A 107 9.99 27.86 8.91
N ASN A 108 10.29 27.54 7.65
CA ASN A 108 9.51 28.01 6.50
C ASN A 108 8.79 26.89 5.74
N GLN A 109 9.08 25.61 6.01
CA GLN A 109 8.41 24.51 5.33
C GLN A 109 8.36 23.21 6.15
N ASP A 110 7.56 22.25 5.69
CA ASP A 110 7.47 20.93 6.32
C ASP A 110 8.83 20.19 6.30
N PRO A 111 9.10 19.31 7.28
CA PRO A 111 10.31 18.50 7.29
C PRO A 111 10.45 17.60 6.04
N SER A 112 11.68 17.24 5.69
CA SER A 112 11.92 16.32 4.58
C SER A 112 11.32 14.93 4.86
N LEU A 113 11.02 14.20 3.79
CA LEU A 113 10.69 12.78 3.88
C LEU A 113 11.81 11.99 4.57
N LEU A 114 13.07 12.42 4.40
CA LEU A 114 14.24 11.80 5.03
C LEU A 114 14.19 11.90 6.56
N ASP A 115 13.73 13.03 7.09
CA ASP A 115 13.67 13.26 8.53
C ASP A 115 12.46 12.57 9.19
N THR A 116 11.43 12.26 8.39
CA THR A 116 10.14 11.79 8.90
C THR A 116 9.91 10.30 8.69
N LEU A 117 9.87 9.83 7.44
CA LEU A 117 9.48 8.46 7.11
C LEU A 117 10.66 7.55 6.75
N CYS A 118 11.89 8.08 6.70
CA CYS A 118 13.07 7.28 6.41
C CYS A 118 13.81 6.84 7.68
N THR A 119 14.49 5.70 7.60
CA THR A 119 15.56 5.31 8.52
C THR A 119 16.84 5.32 7.71
N ASP A 120 17.80 6.16 8.13
CA ASP A 120 18.89 6.63 7.27
C ASP A 120 18.32 7.22 5.96
N SER A 121 18.76 6.73 4.80
CA SER A 121 18.23 7.14 3.49
C SER A 121 17.21 6.16 2.91
N TYR A 122 16.61 5.27 3.70
CA TYR A 122 15.66 4.28 3.20
C TYR A 122 14.26 4.48 3.77
N LEU A 123 13.25 4.43 2.92
CA LEU A 123 11.86 4.55 3.32
C LEU A 123 11.49 3.42 4.30
N ASP A 124 11.11 3.79 5.51
CA ASP A 124 10.83 2.86 6.60
C ASP A 124 9.35 2.49 6.60
N VAL A 125 9.08 1.19 6.44
CA VAL A 125 7.72 0.64 6.39
C VAL A 125 6.95 0.89 7.69
N HIS A 126 7.62 0.83 8.85
CA HIS A 126 6.95 1.03 10.14
C HIS A 126 6.57 2.50 10.34
N LYS A 127 7.47 3.42 10.00
CA LYS A 127 7.19 4.87 10.05
C LYS A 127 6.08 5.23 9.06
N THR A 128 6.16 4.71 7.84
CA THR A 128 5.15 4.90 6.79
C THR A 128 3.77 4.38 7.22
N ALA A 129 3.69 3.15 7.75
CA ALA A 129 2.42 2.57 8.21
C ALA A 129 1.81 3.38 9.36
N ARG A 130 2.63 3.82 10.31
CA ARG A 130 2.17 4.65 11.44
C ARG A 130 1.62 5.98 10.96
N TRP A 131 2.40 6.70 10.14
CA TRP A 131 1.99 7.98 9.56
C TRP A 131 0.66 7.85 8.82
N PHE A 132 0.57 6.87 7.93
CA PHE A 132 -0.62 6.66 7.11
C PHE A 132 -1.85 6.35 7.96
N CYS A 133 -1.73 5.53 9.01
CA CYS A 133 -2.85 5.28 9.91
C CYS A 133 -3.30 6.51 10.70
N GLN A 134 -2.39 7.42 11.06
CA GLN A 134 -2.79 8.71 11.64
C GLN A 134 -3.52 9.56 10.60
N LEU A 135 -3.07 9.55 9.35
CA LEU A 135 -3.73 10.26 8.24
C LEU A 135 -5.16 9.74 8.00
N VAL A 136 -5.35 8.42 7.94
CA VAL A 136 -6.68 7.78 7.85
C VAL A 136 -7.58 8.23 8.99
N ARG A 137 -7.08 8.20 10.22
CA ARG A 137 -7.85 8.61 11.41
C ARG A 137 -8.21 10.09 11.39
N ALA A 138 -7.28 10.95 10.98
CA ALA A 138 -7.47 12.39 10.89
C ALA A 138 -8.48 12.78 9.81
N ILE A 139 -8.49 12.08 8.68
CA ILE A 139 -9.40 12.36 7.56
C ILE A 139 -10.79 11.75 7.77
N TRP A 140 -10.91 10.66 8.55
CA TRP A 140 -12.19 9.96 8.75
C TRP A 140 -13.39 10.88 9.03
N PRO A 141 -13.34 11.86 9.96
CA PRO A 141 -14.48 12.72 10.26
C PRO A 141 -14.92 13.62 9.10
N ALA A 142 -14.04 13.85 8.11
CA ALA A 142 -14.36 14.64 6.92
C ALA A 142 -15.02 13.82 5.81
N LEU A 143 -15.05 12.49 5.93
CA LEU A 143 -15.65 11.61 4.93
C LEU A 143 -17.16 11.47 5.15
N PRO A 144 -17.97 11.46 4.07
CA PRO A 144 -19.42 11.24 4.17
C PRO A 144 -19.79 9.94 4.91
N GLN A 145 -18.95 8.91 4.78
CA GLN A 145 -19.17 7.62 5.44
C GLN A 145 -19.13 7.70 6.96
N SER A 146 -18.48 8.71 7.55
CA SER A 146 -18.37 8.87 9.00
C SER A 146 -19.70 9.14 9.71
N HIS A 147 -20.74 9.58 9.00
CA HIS A 147 -22.06 9.86 9.56
C HIS A 147 -22.82 8.60 10.00
N GLY A 148 -22.57 7.45 9.35
CA GLY A 148 -23.28 6.19 9.62
C GLY A 148 -22.37 5.03 10.00
N TRP A 149 -21.05 5.24 9.99
CA TRP A 149 -20.06 4.21 10.26
C TRP A 149 -19.08 4.65 11.33
N HIS A 150 -18.62 3.70 12.14
CA HIS A 150 -17.58 3.90 13.12
C HIS A 150 -16.28 3.24 12.65
N LEU A 151 -15.18 3.99 12.64
CA LEU A 151 -13.85 3.50 12.30
C LEU A 151 -13.07 3.09 13.56
N THR A 152 -12.49 1.90 13.53
CA THR A 152 -11.59 1.37 14.57
C THR A 152 -10.28 0.96 13.92
N LEU A 153 -9.19 1.65 14.24
CA LEU A 153 -7.85 1.23 13.83
C LEU A 153 -7.48 -0.10 14.50
N LEU A 154 -6.84 -0.99 13.75
CA LEU A 154 -6.35 -2.28 14.22
C LEU A 154 -4.81 -2.26 14.27
N PRO A 155 -4.20 -2.96 15.23
CA PRO A 155 -2.75 -2.97 15.37
C PRO A 155 -2.09 -3.66 14.16
N SER A 156 -1.21 -2.95 13.48
CA SER A 156 -0.28 -3.49 12.48
C SER A 156 0.97 -2.62 12.43
N ARG A 157 2.12 -3.24 12.18
CA ARG A 157 3.40 -2.54 12.04
C ARG A 157 3.73 -2.19 10.59
N ARG A 158 3.15 -2.88 9.61
CA ARG A 158 3.54 -2.78 8.19
C ARG A 158 2.40 -2.49 7.24
N SER A 159 1.18 -2.35 7.76
CA SER A 159 0.00 -2.00 6.98
C SER A 159 -0.86 -1.06 7.82
N CYS A 160 -1.74 -0.31 7.17
CA CYS A 160 -2.80 0.35 7.90
C CYS A 160 -4.06 -0.51 7.88
N GLN A 161 -4.37 -1.12 9.02
CA GLN A 161 -5.55 -1.95 9.18
C GLN A 161 -6.62 -1.20 9.97
N PHE A 162 -7.87 -1.28 9.53
CA PHE A 162 -8.99 -0.74 10.27
C PHE A 162 -10.28 -1.50 9.97
N LYS A 163 -11.21 -1.41 10.91
CA LYS A 163 -12.58 -1.89 10.77
C LYS A 163 -13.52 -0.71 10.68
N VAL A 164 -14.48 -0.77 9.77
CA VAL A 164 -15.64 0.14 9.75
C VAL A 164 -16.90 -0.65 10.08
N THR A 165 -17.74 -0.13 10.97
CA THR A 165 -18.98 -0.80 11.40
C THR A 165 -20.14 0.19 11.53
N ASN A 166 -21.34 -0.18 11.09
CA ASN A 166 -22.57 0.61 11.30
C ASN A 166 -23.49 0.01 12.38
N GLY A 167 -23.05 -1.07 13.03
CA GLY A 167 -23.80 -1.81 14.07
C GLY A 167 -24.44 -3.09 13.55
N THR A 168 -24.74 -3.17 12.25
CA THR A 168 -25.25 -4.38 11.59
C THR A 168 -24.16 -5.05 10.75
N GLU A 169 -23.42 -4.24 10.00
CA GLU A 169 -22.38 -4.65 9.08
C GLU A 169 -21.01 -4.22 9.60
N SER A 170 -19.99 -5.01 9.26
CA SER A 170 -18.62 -4.77 9.67
C SER A 170 -17.68 -5.17 8.54
N PHE A 171 -16.87 -4.23 8.06
CA PHE A 171 -15.84 -4.48 7.05
C PHE A 171 -14.46 -4.29 7.65
N ARG A 172 -13.56 -5.25 7.39
CA ARG A 172 -12.14 -5.15 7.74
C ARG A 172 -11.34 -4.80 6.50
N ILE A 173 -10.61 -3.69 6.55
CA ILE A 173 -9.78 -3.19 5.46
C ILE A 173 -8.31 -3.27 5.91
N GLU A 174 -7.46 -3.72 4.99
CA GLU A 174 -6.00 -3.67 5.13
C GLU A 174 -5.41 -2.90 3.95
N MET A 175 -4.77 -1.77 4.25
CA MET A 175 -4.06 -0.94 3.28
C MET A 175 -2.56 -1.25 3.34
N LEU A 176 -2.04 -1.75 2.23
CA LEU A 176 -0.63 -1.99 1.98
C LEU A 176 -0.07 -0.84 1.15
N PHE A 177 1.22 -0.57 1.28
CA PHE A 177 1.92 0.46 0.50
C PHE A 177 2.79 -0.22 -0.54
N GLY A 178 2.93 0.40 -1.71
CA GLY A 178 3.78 -0.14 -2.76
C GLY A 178 4.52 0.92 -3.55
N VAL A 179 5.75 0.63 -3.96
CA VAL A 179 6.49 1.40 -4.96
C VAL A 179 6.57 0.54 -6.22
N ARG A 180 6.19 1.10 -7.36
CA ARG A 180 6.18 0.37 -8.63
C ARG A 180 7.61 0.10 -9.08
N ARG A 181 7.86 -1.11 -9.58
CA ARG A 181 9.12 -1.47 -10.20
C ARG A 181 9.02 -1.24 -11.71
N ASP A 182 9.73 -0.21 -12.19
CA ASP A 182 9.75 0.19 -13.59
C ASP A 182 8.32 0.41 -14.15
N ASP A 183 8.11 0.19 -15.45
CA ASP A 183 6.79 0.25 -16.10
C ASP A 183 6.00 -1.08 -16.01
N SER A 184 6.36 -1.95 -15.07
CA SER A 184 5.71 -3.25 -14.90
C SER A 184 4.54 -3.19 -13.90
N HIS A 185 3.65 -4.20 -13.93
CA HIS A 185 2.62 -4.42 -12.90
C HIS A 185 3.20 -5.03 -11.61
N VAL A 186 4.52 -5.00 -11.44
CA VAL A 186 5.24 -5.53 -10.27
C VAL A 186 5.55 -4.39 -9.30
N PHE A 187 5.36 -4.66 -8.01
CA PHE A 187 5.60 -3.69 -6.96
C PHE A 187 6.55 -4.27 -5.93
N VAL A 188 7.26 -3.39 -5.21
CA VAL A 188 7.80 -3.72 -3.88
C VAL A 188 6.81 -3.19 -2.86
N SER A 189 6.47 -3.99 -1.84
CA SER A 189 5.36 -3.65 -0.94
C SER A 189 5.73 -3.74 0.53
N SER A 190 4.88 -3.13 1.35
CA SER A 190 4.98 -3.21 2.81
C SER A 190 4.56 -4.57 3.38
N GLN A 191 4.09 -5.50 2.55
CA GLN A 191 3.59 -6.80 3.00
C GLN A 191 4.67 -7.61 3.74
N THR A 192 4.30 -8.15 4.90
CA THR A 192 5.16 -9.09 5.63
C THR A 192 5.08 -10.48 4.99
N ARG A 193 6.22 -11.10 4.69
CA ARG A 193 6.27 -12.51 4.26
C ARG A 193 7.08 -13.41 5.22
N GLU A 194 7.84 -12.83 6.14
CA GLU A 194 8.68 -13.56 7.10
C GLU A 194 8.60 -12.95 8.51
N ALA A 195 8.79 -13.79 9.54
CA ALA A 195 8.64 -13.41 10.96
C ALA A 195 9.56 -12.26 11.41
N TYR A 196 10.69 -12.06 10.71
CA TYR A 196 11.67 -11.00 11.00
C TYR A 196 12.06 -10.28 9.70
N THR A 197 11.17 -9.41 9.23
CA THR A 197 11.43 -8.50 8.11
C THR A 197 11.91 -7.16 8.67
N ALA A 198 13.07 -6.65 8.23
CA ALA A 198 13.55 -5.34 8.70
C ALA A 198 12.57 -4.22 8.31
N SER A 199 12.58 -3.12 9.04
CA SER A 199 11.63 -2.02 8.80
C SER A 199 11.85 -1.34 7.44
N THR A 200 13.06 -1.40 6.88
CA THR A 200 13.43 -0.84 5.57
C THR A 200 13.32 -1.84 4.42
N THR A 201 12.91 -3.10 4.68
CA THR A 201 12.77 -4.13 3.64
C THR A 201 11.41 -4.05 2.95
N TRP A 202 11.37 -4.00 1.64
CA TRP A 202 10.17 -4.00 0.81
C TRP A 202 10.17 -5.24 -0.09
N PRO A 203 9.46 -6.33 0.29
CA PRO A 203 9.39 -7.53 -0.55
C PRO A 203 8.68 -7.28 -1.88
N GLU A 204 9.19 -7.88 -2.95
CA GLU A 204 8.53 -7.91 -4.25
C GLU A 204 7.18 -8.63 -4.16
N THR A 205 6.18 -8.07 -4.84
CA THR A 205 4.82 -8.60 -4.90
C THR A 205 4.28 -8.53 -6.33
N TYR A 206 3.52 -9.58 -6.65
CA TYR A 206 2.81 -9.73 -7.91
C TYR A 206 1.30 -9.53 -7.73
N ALA A 207 0.85 -9.11 -6.54
CA ALA A 207 -0.56 -9.06 -6.18
C ALA A 207 -1.43 -8.22 -7.15
N VAL A 208 -0.88 -7.17 -7.74
CA VAL A 208 -1.57 -6.36 -8.76
C VAL A 208 -1.71 -7.13 -10.07
N ALA A 209 -0.62 -7.71 -10.58
CA ALA A 209 -0.63 -8.55 -11.78
C ALA A 209 -1.55 -9.78 -11.61
N GLU A 210 -1.53 -10.41 -10.43
CA GLU A 210 -2.43 -11.51 -10.09
C GLU A 210 -3.90 -11.05 -10.08
N ALA A 211 -4.21 -9.88 -9.49
CA ALA A 211 -5.57 -9.34 -9.50
C ALA A 211 -6.05 -9.02 -10.93
N GLU A 212 -5.19 -8.48 -11.78
CA GLU A 212 -5.49 -8.25 -13.20
C GLU A 212 -5.71 -9.56 -13.95
N PHE A 213 -4.91 -10.60 -13.68
CA PHE A 213 -5.09 -11.94 -14.24
C PHE A 213 -6.47 -12.51 -13.88
N PHE A 214 -6.84 -12.51 -12.60
CA PHE A 214 -8.16 -12.99 -12.17
C PHE A 214 -9.30 -12.15 -12.77
N GLY A 215 -9.14 -10.83 -12.84
CA GLY A 215 -10.10 -9.95 -13.50
C GLY A 215 -10.21 -10.18 -15.02
N HIS A 216 -9.14 -10.63 -15.68
CA HIS A 216 -9.16 -11.04 -17.07
C HIS A 216 -9.87 -12.37 -17.27
N ILE A 217 -9.51 -13.40 -16.48
CA ILE A 217 -10.15 -14.71 -16.55
C ILE A 217 -11.65 -14.61 -16.26
N ALA A 218 -12.06 -13.84 -15.24
CA ALA A 218 -13.47 -13.65 -14.92
C ALA A 218 -14.30 -13.03 -16.07
N ARG A 219 -13.66 -12.23 -16.95
CA ARG A 219 -14.31 -11.63 -18.13
C ARG A 219 -14.35 -12.56 -19.34
N GLN A 220 -13.40 -13.48 -19.45
CA GLN A 220 -13.24 -14.32 -20.64
C GLN A 220 -13.71 -15.76 -20.46
N ALA A 221 -13.74 -16.26 -19.22
CA ALA A 221 -14.07 -17.64 -18.96
C ALA A 221 -15.55 -17.93 -19.30
N PRO A 222 -15.85 -19.14 -19.82
CA PRO A 222 -17.22 -19.60 -19.97
C PRO A 222 -18.02 -19.51 -18.65
N ALA A 223 -19.32 -19.27 -18.75
CA ALA A 223 -20.20 -19.07 -17.59
C ALA A 223 -20.24 -20.28 -16.63
N ASP A 224 -19.92 -21.48 -17.13
CA ASP A 224 -19.87 -22.74 -16.39
C ASP A 224 -18.47 -23.07 -15.83
N SER A 225 -17.48 -22.21 -16.05
CA SER A 225 -16.13 -22.43 -15.57
C SER A 225 -16.06 -22.55 -14.04
N LEU A 226 -15.29 -23.54 -13.57
CA LEU A 226 -15.24 -23.91 -12.15
C LEU A 226 -14.00 -23.38 -11.43
N HIS A 227 -13.08 -22.69 -12.12
CA HIS A 227 -11.77 -22.28 -11.60
C HIS A 227 -11.86 -21.51 -10.25
N LEU A 228 -12.72 -20.48 -10.15
CA LEU A 228 -12.92 -19.77 -8.88
C LEU A 228 -13.61 -20.63 -7.81
N LYS A 229 -14.58 -21.48 -8.20
CA LYS A 229 -15.27 -22.38 -7.27
C LYS A 229 -14.31 -23.43 -6.70
N CYS A 230 -13.41 -23.96 -7.52
CA CYS A 230 -12.33 -24.84 -7.08
C CYS A 230 -11.40 -24.13 -6.10
N LEU A 231 -10.96 -22.91 -6.42
CA LEU A 231 -10.10 -22.13 -5.53
C LEU A 231 -10.77 -21.83 -4.19
N GLN A 232 -12.05 -21.42 -4.20
CA GLN A 232 -12.85 -21.22 -2.98
C GLN A 232 -12.96 -22.49 -2.15
N PHE A 233 -13.20 -23.64 -2.81
CA PHE A 233 -13.30 -24.94 -2.15
C PHE A 233 -11.98 -25.32 -1.46
N PHE A 234 -10.85 -25.23 -2.16
CA PHE A 234 -9.54 -25.53 -1.58
C PHE A 234 -9.13 -24.54 -0.49
N ALA A 235 -9.46 -23.25 -0.63
CA ALA A 235 -9.23 -22.25 0.40
C ALA A 235 -10.05 -22.51 1.67
N ARG A 236 -11.24 -23.11 1.56
CA ARG A 236 -12.05 -23.56 2.70
C ARG A 236 -11.52 -24.83 3.36
N LEU A 237 -11.01 -25.76 2.56
CA LEU A 237 -10.46 -27.05 3.03
C LEU A 237 -9.14 -26.94 3.79
N GLN A 238 -8.49 -25.77 3.79
CA GLN A 238 -7.19 -25.57 4.44
C GLN A 238 -7.14 -25.79 5.96
N LEU A 239 -8.27 -26.06 6.61
CA LEU A 239 -8.31 -26.46 8.02
C LEU A 239 -7.70 -27.86 8.33
N GLY A 240 -6.82 -28.40 7.47
CA GLY A 240 -6.14 -29.68 7.74
C GLY A 240 -5.01 -30.13 6.80
N ILE A 241 -4.64 -29.37 5.76
CA ILE A 241 -3.78 -29.87 4.66
C ILE A 241 -2.40 -29.18 4.57
N GLY A 242 -2.03 -28.31 5.51
CA GLY A 242 -0.67 -27.74 5.62
C GLY A 242 -0.23 -26.75 4.51
N PHE A 243 -1.03 -26.53 3.47
CA PHE A 243 -0.75 -25.56 2.40
C PHE A 243 -1.35 -24.18 2.69
N SER A 244 -0.68 -23.11 2.23
CA SER A 244 -1.18 -21.73 2.33
C SER A 244 -2.20 -21.40 1.24
N THR A 245 -3.13 -20.47 1.48
CA THR A 245 -4.09 -19.99 0.45
C THR A 245 -3.36 -19.50 -0.79
N TYR A 246 -2.19 -18.88 -0.60
CA TYR A 246 -1.33 -18.43 -1.68
C TYR A 246 -0.82 -19.59 -2.55
N THR A 247 -0.44 -20.72 -1.95
CA THR A 247 -0.04 -21.91 -2.71
C THR A 247 -1.17 -22.42 -3.60
N MET A 248 -2.39 -22.48 -3.07
CA MET A 248 -3.57 -22.90 -3.85
C MET A 248 -3.88 -21.93 -4.98
N LYS A 249 -3.73 -20.62 -4.73
CA LYS A 249 -3.86 -19.58 -5.76
C LYS A 249 -2.86 -19.79 -6.89
N THR A 250 -1.59 -20.02 -6.57
CA THR A 250 -0.54 -20.28 -7.56
C THR A 250 -0.85 -21.52 -8.41
N ILE A 251 -1.33 -22.61 -7.80
CA ILE A 251 -1.72 -23.82 -8.54
C ILE A 251 -2.84 -23.52 -9.54
N VAL A 252 -3.85 -22.72 -9.17
CA VAL A 252 -4.97 -22.38 -10.07
C VAL A 252 -4.57 -21.45 -11.22
N MET A 253 -3.48 -20.70 -11.08
CA MET A 253 -2.95 -19.85 -12.15
C MET A 253 -2.10 -20.62 -13.18
N HIS A 254 -1.75 -21.88 -12.91
CA HIS A 254 -0.98 -22.77 -13.79
C HIS A 254 -1.88 -23.82 -14.46
#